data_AF-A0A7M7QLM4-F1
#
_entry.id   AF-A0A7M7QLM4-F1
#
_cell.length_a   1.000
_cell.length_b   1.000
_cell.length_c   1.000
_cell.angle_alpha   90.00
_cell.angle_beta   90.00
_cell.angle_gamma   90.00
#
_symmetry.space_group_name_H-M   'P 1'
#
loop_
_entity.id
_entity.type
_entity.pdbx_description
1 polymer ?
#
loop_
_entity_poly.entity_id
_entity_poly.type
_entity_poly.pdbx_seq_one_letter_code
_entity_poly.pdbx_strand_id
1 'polypeptide(L)'
;MDLSALNKIAEREFLPKKRATDMEKDHQYMVIALKEVKTRFGTKIVAELDDSFQVFLPEKISSAILKDEAFFNSLCNSANKLCLFLKYLGGSSFKFDSSTQ
;
A
#
# COMPACT_ATOMS: atom_id res chain seq x y z
N MET A 1 -12.93 9.87 26.38
CA MET A 1 -12.58 9.56 24.99
C MET A 1 -11.14 9.12 24.99
N ASP A 2 -10.85 7.88 24.61
CA ASP A 2 -9.48 7.40 24.52
C ASP A 2 -8.86 7.87 23.19
N LEU A 3 -7.85 8.74 23.28
CA LEU A 3 -7.16 9.32 22.13
C LEU A 3 -5.82 8.62 21.86
N SER A 4 -5.49 7.54 22.58
CA SER A 4 -4.20 6.86 22.49
C SER A 4 -3.91 6.37 21.06
N ALA A 5 -4.94 5.84 20.38
CA ALA A 5 -4.82 5.42 18.98
C ALA A 5 -4.57 6.61 18.04
N LEU A 6 -5.21 7.76 18.28
CA LEU A 6 -5.04 8.97 17.48
C LEU A 6 -3.65 9.58 17.70
N ASN A 7 -3.18 9.64 18.95
CA ASN A 7 -1.85 10.13 19.29
C ASN A 7 -0.76 9.25 18.69
N LYS A 8 -0.92 7.92 18.74
CA LYS A 8 0.00 6.99 18.09
C LYS A 8 0.08 7.18 16.57
N ILE A 9 -1.01 7.58 15.92
CA ILE A 9 -1.02 7.94 14.49
C ILE A 9 -0.32 9.28 14.27
N ALA A 10 -0.57 10.27 15.13
CA ALA A 10 0.00 11.61 15.03
C ALA A 10 1.51 11.65 15.32
N GLU A 11 2.01 10.77 16.19
CA GLU A 11 3.43 10.60 16.50
C GLU A 11 4.18 9.80 15.43
N ARG A 12 3.48 9.18 14.48
CA ARG A 12 4.10 8.35 13.46
C ARG A 12 4.88 9.24 12.48
N GLU A 13 6.19 9.06 12.45
CA GLU A 13 7.04 9.74 11.47
C GLU A 13 6.64 9.33 10.04
N PHE A 14 6.86 10.25 9.09
CA PHE A 14 6.61 9.96 7.69
C PHE A 14 7.51 8.81 7.23
N LEU A 15 6.88 7.72 6.80
CA LEU A 15 7.62 6.60 6.23
C LEU A 15 8.40 7.05 4.98
N PRO A 16 9.67 6.64 4.86
CA PRO A 16 10.47 6.96 3.68
C PRO A 16 9.83 6.38 2.42
N LYS A 17 9.93 7.10 1.31
CA LYS A 17 9.46 6.63 0.01
C LYS A 17 10.57 5.87 -0.70
N LYS A 18 10.31 4.65 -1.13
CA LYS A 18 11.20 3.86 -2.01
C LYS A 18 10.67 3.82 -3.44
N ARG A 19 11.58 3.70 -4.40
CA ARG A 19 11.19 3.34 -5.77
C ARG A 19 10.90 1.84 -5.82
N ALA A 20 10.03 1.42 -6.73
CA ALA A 20 9.79 0.01 -6.98
C ALA A 20 11.08 -0.78 -7.24
N THR A 21 12.02 -0.19 -7.97
CA THR A 21 13.33 -0.78 -8.31
C THR A 21 14.26 -0.96 -7.11
N ASP A 22 13.98 -0.29 -6.00
CA ASP A 22 14.77 -0.38 -4.76
C ASP A 22 14.18 -1.45 -3.81
N MET A 23 13.09 -2.11 -4.21
CA MET A 23 12.50 -3.23 -3.47
C MET A 23 13.24 -4.52 -3.78
N GLU A 24 13.29 -5.42 -2.80
CA GLU A 24 13.82 -6.76 -3.01
C GLU A 24 12.87 -7.54 -3.92
N LYS A 25 13.42 -8.12 -4.97
CA LYS A 25 12.65 -8.93 -5.92
C LYS A 25 12.22 -10.23 -5.23
N ASP A 26 10.99 -10.64 -5.50
CA ASP A 26 10.36 -11.88 -5.01
C ASP A 26 10.14 -11.93 -3.47
N HIS A 27 10.54 -10.89 -2.75
CA HIS A 27 10.24 -10.68 -1.34
C HIS A 27 8.76 -10.32 -1.15
N GLN A 28 8.16 -10.90 -0.11
CA GLN A 28 6.75 -10.69 0.23
C GLN A 28 6.64 -9.65 1.35
N TYR A 29 6.16 -8.47 1.00
CA TYR A 29 5.92 -7.37 1.92
C TYR A 29 4.47 -7.38 2.41
N MET A 30 4.24 -7.14 3.69
CA MET A 30 2.90 -6.95 4.26
C MET A 30 2.41 -5.53 3.94
N VAL A 31 1.20 -5.42 3.40
CA VAL A 31 0.58 -4.12 3.13
C VAL A 31 -0.14 -3.65 4.39
N ILE A 32 0.37 -2.58 5.00
CA ILE A 32 -0.22 -1.95 6.19
C ILE A 32 -1.38 -1.02 5.81
N ALA A 33 -1.23 -0.30 4.69
CA ALA A 33 -2.24 0.61 4.20
C ALA A 33 -2.11 0.82 2.69
N LEU A 34 -3.24 1.11 2.06
CA LEU A 34 -3.30 1.67 0.72
C LEU A 34 -3.88 3.07 0.82
N LYS A 35 -3.22 4.04 0.18
CA LYS A 35 -3.61 5.46 0.22
C LYS A 35 -3.83 5.97 -1.19
N GLU A 36 -4.98 6.56 -1.41
CA GLU A 36 -5.20 7.39 -2.60
C GLU A 36 -4.47 8.72 -2.43
N VAL A 37 -3.61 9.06 -3.39
CA VAL A 37 -2.84 10.31 -3.39
C VAL A 37 -3.05 11.04 -4.72
N LYS A 38 -3.53 12.28 -4.62
CA LYS A 38 -3.63 13.19 -5.77
C LYS A 38 -2.25 13.73 -6.09
N THR A 39 -1.75 13.43 -7.29
CA THR A 39 -0.49 13.98 -7.80
C THR A 39 -0.77 14.93 -8.97
N ARG A 40 0.24 15.71 -9.37
CA ARG A 40 0.14 16.54 -10.60
C ARG A 40 -0.08 15.72 -11.88
N PHE A 41 0.16 14.41 -11.83
CA PHE A 41 -0.01 13.48 -12.95
C PHE A 41 -1.29 12.64 -12.83
N GLY A 42 -2.22 13.03 -11.96
CA GLY A 42 -3.42 12.28 -11.64
C GLY A 42 -3.32 11.55 -10.30
N THR A 43 -4.40 10.84 -9.98
CA THR A 43 -4.52 10.07 -8.75
C THR A 43 -3.72 8.77 -8.83
N LYS A 44 -2.98 8.45 -7.77
CA LYS A 44 -2.17 7.24 -7.63
C LYS A 44 -2.50 6.51 -6.34
N ILE A 45 -2.25 5.20 -6.32
CA ILE A 45 -2.23 4.43 -5.07
C ILE A 45 -0.81 4.35 -4.54
N VAL A 46 -0.65 4.66 -3.25
CA VAL A 46 0.57 4.43 -2.48
C VAL A 46 0.32 3.26 -1.52
N ALA A 47 1.23 2.29 -1.50
CA ALA A 47 1.21 1.20 -0.54
C ALA A 47 2.23 1.46 0.58
N GLU A 48 1.80 1.33 1.83
CA GLU A 48 2.67 1.28 3.01
C GLU A 48 3.01 -0.18 3.30
N LEU A 49 4.31 -0.48 3.32
CA LEU A 49 4.83 -1.85 3.38
C LEU A 49 5.62 -2.07 4.66
N ASP A 50 5.31 -3.15 5.38
CA ASP A 50 5.94 -3.59 6.63
C ASP A 50 6.08 -2.52 7.72
N ASP A 51 5.25 -1.48 7.66
CA ASP A 51 5.36 -0.26 8.48
C ASP A 51 6.74 0.42 8.39
N SER A 52 7.43 0.24 7.27
CA SER A 52 8.83 0.64 7.11
C SER A 52 9.06 1.60 5.95
N PHE A 53 8.32 1.47 4.84
CA PHE A 53 8.44 2.39 3.71
C PHE A 53 7.14 2.47 2.89
N GLN A 54 7.07 3.48 2.05
CA GLN A 54 6.01 3.70 1.08
C GLN A 54 6.50 3.44 -0.34
N VAL A 55 5.65 2.87 -1.19
CA VAL A 55 5.90 2.75 -2.63
C VAL A 55 4.70 3.23 -3.45
N PHE A 56 4.98 3.98 -4.51
CA PHE A 56 3.96 4.29 -5.51
C PHE A 56 3.72 3.06 -6.39
N LEU A 57 2.47 2.64 -6.49
CA LEU A 57 2.11 1.57 -7.41
C LEU A 57 2.15 2.08 -8.85
N PRO A 58 2.56 1.23 -9.81
CA PRO A 58 2.51 1.54 -11.24
C PRO A 58 1.14 2.06 -11.67
N GLU A 59 1.12 2.91 -12.70
CA GLU A 59 -0.11 3.54 -13.17
C GLU A 59 -1.19 2.52 -13.49
N LYS A 60 -0.86 1.47 -14.27
CA LYS A 60 -1.82 0.44 -14.66
C LYS A 60 -2.52 -0.21 -13.46
N ILE A 61 -1.79 -0.44 -12.37
CA ILE A 61 -2.31 -1.03 -11.14
C ILE A 61 -3.16 0.01 -10.41
N SER A 62 -2.64 1.24 -10.24
CA SER A 62 -3.38 2.34 -9.60
C SER A 62 -4.72 2.59 -10.28
N SER A 63 -4.74 2.73 -11.61
CA SER A 63 -5.97 2.98 -12.37
C SER A 63 -6.94 1.80 -12.30
N ALA A 64 -6.45 0.56 -12.24
CA ALA A 64 -7.32 -0.63 -12.11
C ALA A 64 -8.02 -0.65 -10.74
N ILE A 65 -7.28 -0.34 -9.67
CA ILE A 65 -7.83 -0.25 -8.31
C ILE A 65 -8.83 0.90 -8.20
N LEU A 66 -8.49 2.09 -8.71
CA LEU A 66 -9.31 3.30 -8.58
C LEU A 66 -10.60 3.27 -9.42
N LYS A 67 -10.70 2.37 -10.40
CA LYS A 67 -11.93 2.20 -11.21
C LYS A 67 -13.07 1.52 -10.46
N ASP A 68 -12.75 0.80 -9.38
CA ASP A 68 -13.72 0.04 -8.60
C ASP A 68 -13.55 0.36 -7.11
N GLU A 69 -14.39 1.25 -6.60
CA GLU A 69 -14.37 1.69 -5.21
C GLU A 69 -14.62 0.53 -4.23
N ALA A 70 -15.49 -0.43 -4.58
CA ALA A 70 -15.76 -1.58 -3.72
C ALA A 70 -14.52 -2.48 -3.63
N PHE A 71 -13.82 -2.68 -4.76
CA PHE A 71 -12.56 -3.40 -4.79
C PHE A 71 -11.47 -2.69 -3.97
N PHE A 72 -11.33 -1.36 -4.11
CA PHE A 72 -10.39 -0.59 -3.30
C PHE A 72 -10.67 -0.72 -1.80
N ASN A 73 -11.93 -0.57 -1.39
CA ASN A 73 -12.33 -0.73 0.01
C ASN A 73 -12.06 -2.15 0.54
N SER A 74 -12.25 -3.19 -0.29
CA SER A 74 -11.92 -4.57 0.05
C SER A 74 -10.42 -4.77 0.30
N LEU A 75 -9.57 -4.18 -0.55
CA LEU A 75 -8.11 -4.21 -0.36
C LEU A 75 -7.69 -3.47 0.91
N CYS A 76 -8.25 -2.28 1.17
CA CYS A 76 -7.99 -1.53 2.41
C CYS A 76 -8.39 -2.33 3.66
N ASN A 77 -9.55 -3.00 3.62
CA ASN A 77 -9.98 -3.88 4.70
C ASN A 77 -9.02 -5.07 4.91
N SER A 78 -8.49 -5.63 3.82
CA SER A 78 -7.50 -6.72 3.89
C SER A 78 -6.16 -6.25 4.47
N ALA A 79 -5.71 -5.05 4.09
CA ALA A 79 -4.53 -4.41 4.67
C ALA A 79 -4.71 -4.14 6.18
N ASN A 80 -5.86 -3.61 6.59
CA ASN A 80 -6.17 -3.35 8.00
C ASN A 80 -6.23 -4.63 8.85
N LYS A 81 -6.57 -5.77 8.25
CA LYS A 81 -6.54 -7.10 8.88
C LYS A 81 -5.17 -7.78 8.80
N LEU A 82 -4.16 -7.10 8.26
CA LEU A 82 -2.81 -7.62 8.05
C LEU A 82 -2.78 -8.91 7.22
N CYS A 83 -3.73 -9.06 6.29
CA CYS A 83 -3.86 -10.24 5.43
C CYS A 83 -3.62 -9.95 3.95
N LEU A 84 -3.18 -8.73 3.61
CA LEU A 84 -2.80 -8.33 2.26
C LEU A 84 -1.28 -8.25 2.15
N PHE A 85 -0.73 -8.89 1.11
CA PHE A 85 0.69 -8.91 0.82
C PHE A 85 0.97 -8.44 -0.60
N LEU A 86 2.16 -7.86 -0.80
CA LEU A 86 2.65 -7.35 -2.06
C LEU A 86 4.05 -7.91 -2.32
N LYS A 87 4.24 -8.46 -3.51
CA LYS A 87 5.54 -8.94 -4.00
C LYS A 87 5.97 -8.15 -5.22
N TYR A 88 7.21 -7.65 -5.21
CA TYR A 88 7.81 -7.01 -6.38
C TYR A 88 8.44 -8.06 -7.30
N LEU A 89 8.05 -8.10 -8.57
CA LEU A 89 8.52 -9.10 -9.54
C LEU A 89 9.58 -8.55 -10.51
N GLY A 90 10.00 -7.30 -10.35
CA GLY A 90 10.92 -6.62 -11.27
C GLY A 90 10.22 -5.68 -12.26
N GLY A 91 10.95 -4.69 -12.76
CA GLY A 91 10.43 -3.66 -13.66
C GLY A 91 9.25 -2.90 -13.03
N SER A 92 8.07 -3.00 -13.64
CA SER A 92 6.80 -2.44 -13.13
C SER A 92 5.80 -3.52 -12.69
N SER A 93 6.28 -4.74 -12.44
CA SER A 93 5.45 -5.90 -12.14
C SER A 93 5.34 -6.13 -10.63
N PHE A 94 4.11 -6.34 -10.18
CA PHE A 94 3.77 -6.62 -8.78
C PHE A 94 2.75 -7.75 -8.73
N LYS A 95 2.76 -8.50 -7.62
CA LYS A 95 1.75 -9.51 -7.30
C LYS A 95 1.15 -9.20 -5.94
N PHE A 96 -0.18 -9.21 -5.88
CA PHE A 96 -0.92 -9.12 -4.63
C PHE A 96 -1.33 -10.53 -4.23
N ASP A 97 -1.19 -10.84 -2.95
CA ASP A 97 -1.63 -12.10 -2.37
C ASP A 97 -2.43 -11.78 -1.11
N SER A 98 -3.51 -12.52 -0.87
CA SER A 98 -4.28 -12.42 0.36
C SER A 98 -4.24 -13.75 1.11
N SER A 99 -3.88 -13.75 2.38
CA SER A 99 -4.07 -14.93 3.23
C SER A 99 -5.53 -14.97 3.66
N THR A 100 -6.31 -15.95 3.18
CA THR A 100 -7.57 -16.31 3.83
C THR A 100 -7.23 -16.86 5.22
N GLN A 101 -7.57 -16.11 6.27
CA GLN A 101 -7.73 -16.68 7.60
C GLN A 101 -9.01 -17.52 7.65
#